data_AF-A0A1S8XZU9-F1
#
_entry.id   AF-A0A1S8XZU9-F1
#
_cell.length_a   1.000
_cell.length_b   1.000
_cell.length_c   1.000
_cell.angle_alpha   90.00
_cell.angle_beta   90.00
_cell.angle_gamma   90.00
#
_symmetry.space_group_name_H-M   'P 1'
#
loop_
_entity.id
_entity.type
_entity.pdbx_description
1 polymer ?
#
loop_
_entity_poly.entity_id
_entity_poly.type
_entity_poly.pdbx_seq_one_letter_code
_entity_poly.pdbx_strand_id
1 'polypeptide(L)'
;MRLIGRLTFAGALGALGAAALTSLWHTEAMLVARCEPETIGACFSWRLPTILVGPLVVTALVWLALRATGADRALPAALLGAIATADAVLLHEAFQPRWTPPPAWLAACLGAAGFTAGVLLGAARLPMAAQAGAAVVLLLVPVAVFPLLHKATRRSERAQAFAQLGVPLMVAEVDGYRVTAALTDRSDRRLSVWMSKGESSLSIVVVPLPVGFSPPADCGLTIDDLYGDRPAGGPPAVLSCRAVGPDHWVRTEGEDQVHLVRRNDALVYVDPGADVPAADVATAAAHLTEVTPDRLAELAVA
;
A
#
# COMPACT_ATOMS: atom_id res chain seq x y z
N MET A 1 19.84 -36.91 18.81
CA MET A 1 19.51 -35.60 18.19
C MET A 1 19.80 -34.50 19.18
N ARG A 2 20.77 -33.64 18.87
CA ARG A 2 21.42 -32.66 19.77
C ARG A 2 20.45 -31.51 20.10
N LEU A 3 20.58 -30.93 21.29
CA LEU A 3 19.80 -29.79 21.84
C LEU A 3 19.38 -28.74 20.78
N ILE A 4 20.28 -28.43 19.84
CA ILE A 4 20.09 -27.51 18.71
C ILE A 4 18.88 -27.91 17.85
N GLY A 5 18.73 -29.19 17.50
CA GLY A 5 17.61 -29.69 16.68
C GLY A 5 16.24 -29.61 17.37
N ARG A 6 16.22 -29.61 18.71
CA ARG A 6 14.98 -29.43 19.49
C ARG A 6 14.60 -27.94 19.58
N LEU A 7 15.60 -27.08 19.75
CA LEU A 7 15.42 -25.62 19.79
C LEU A 7 14.99 -25.07 18.43
N THR A 8 15.54 -25.57 17.32
CA THR A 8 15.13 -25.17 15.97
C THR A 8 13.69 -25.61 15.67
N PHE A 9 13.28 -26.80 16.13
CA PHE A 9 11.92 -27.28 15.95
C PHE A 9 10.88 -26.46 16.75
N ALA A 10 11.19 -26.17 18.03
CA ALA A 10 10.36 -25.28 18.85
C ALA A 10 10.32 -23.85 18.26
N GLY A 11 11.46 -23.37 17.75
CA GLY A 11 11.60 -22.14 16.99
C GLY A 11 10.66 -22.07 15.79
N ALA A 12 10.66 -23.11 14.95
CA ALA A 12 9.86 -23.19 13.75
C ALA A 12 8.35 -23.22 14.04
N LEU A 13 7.91 -24.04 15.01
CA LEU A 13 6.50 -24.13 15.38
C LEU A 13 5.97 -22.83 15.98
N GLY A 14 6.75 -22.19 16.85
CA GLY A 14 6.35 -20.91 17.42
C GLY A 14 6.39 -19.77 16.40
N ALA A 15 7.33 -19.78 15.45
CA ALA A 15 7.36 -18.82 14.35
C ALA A 15 6.14 -18.94 13.42
N LEU A 16 5.71 -20.17 13.12
CA LEU A 16 4.48 -20.42 12.35
C LEU A 16 3.23 -19.96 13.12
N GLY A 17 3.15 -20.25 14.42
CA GLY A 17 2.05 -19.79 15.28
C GLY A 17 1.99 -18.27 15.38
N ALA A 18 3.14 -17.61 15.53
CA ALA A 18 3.27 -16.16 15.55
C ALA A 18 2.80 -15.56 14.22
N ALA A 19 3.30 -16.07 13.09
CA ALA A 19 2.89 -15.64 11.76
C ALA A 19 1.37 -15.76 11.53
N ALA A 20 0.77 -16.88 11.96
CA ALA A 20 -0.66 -17.10 11.84
C ALA A 20 -1.48 -16.10 12.68
N LEU A 21 -1.07 -15.84 13.92
CA LEU A 21 -1.73 -14.86 14.79
C LEU A 21 -1.58 -13.43 14.29
N THR A 22 -0.39 -13.07 13.82
CA THR A 22 -0.17 -11.75 13.23
C THR A 22 -0.99 -11.56 11.96
N SER A 23 -1.18 -12.61 11.15
CA SER A 23 -2.04 -12.59 9.97
C SER A 23 -3.53 -12.46 10.33
N LEU A 24 -3.99 -13.15 11.38
CA LEU A 24 -5.34 -12.98 11.92
C LEU A 24 -5.56 -11.55 12.44
N TRP A 25 -4.59 -11.01 13.17
CA TRP A 25 -4.63 -9.63 13.65
C TRP A 25 -4.69 -8.62 12.51
N HIS A 26 -3.88 -8.79 11.46
CA HIS A 26 -3.94 -7.96 10.25
C HIS A 26 -5.34 -7.96 9.63
N THR A 27 -5.98 -9.13 9.56
CA THR A 27 -7.34 -9.26 9.03
C THR A 27 -8.34 -8.45 9.84
N GLU A 28 -8.22 -8.44 11.17
CA GLU A 28 -9.07 -7.64 12.05
C GLU A 28 -8.77 -6.15 11.95
N ALA A 29 -7.50 -5.76 11.92
CA ALA A 29 -7.08 -4.38 11.74
C ALA A 29 -7.64 -3.79 10.42
N MET A 30 -7.63 -4.56 9.34
CA MET A 30 -8.23 -4.17 8.06
C MET A 30 -9.75 -4.00 8.14
N LEU A 31 -10.45 -4.83 8.91
CA LEU A 31 -11.89 -4.71 9.11
C LEU A 31 -12.23 -3.44 9.88
N VAL A 32 -11.46 -3.10 10.92
CA VAL A 32 -11.64 -1.87 11.70
C VAL A 32 -11.34 -0.64 10.85
N ALA A 33 -10.24 -0.64 10.09
CA ALA A 33 -9.84 0.50 9.25
C ALA A 33 -10.86 0.81 8.12
N ARG A 34 -11.65 -0.19 7.69
CA ARG A 34 -12.69 -0.03 6.65
C ARG A 34 -14.08 0.22 7.20
N CYS A 35 -14.23 0.26 8.53
CA CYS A 35 -15.53 0.43 9.15
C CYS A 35 -15.88 1.93 9.24
N GLU A 36 -16.90 2.37 8.50
CA GLU A 36 -17.54 3.67 8.68
C GLU A 36 -18.56 3.56 9.83
N PRO A 37 -18.41 4.31 10.93
CA PRO A 37 -19.23 4.05 12.12
C PRO A 37 -20.57 4.78 12.05
N GLU A 38 -21.67 4.04 12.25
CA GLU A 38 -22.93 4.64 12.75
C GLU A 38 -22.93 4.78 14.29
N THR A 39 -22.15 3.95 15.02
CA THR A 39 -21.92 4.06 16.47
C THR A 39 -20.53 3.56 16.89
N ILE A 40 -19.98 4.09 17.99
CA ILE A 40 -18.62 3.79 18.52
C ILE A 40 -18.39 2.28 18.79
N GLY A 41 -19.45 1.50 19.03
CA GLY A 41 -19.36 0.07 19.31
C GLY A 41 -19.51 -0.87 18.11
N ALA A 42 -19.98 -0.39 16.94
CA ALA A 42 -20.31 -1.25 15.81
C ALA A 42 -19.08 -1.81 15.07
N CYS A 43 -17.96 -1.07 15.08
CA CYS A 43 -16.70 -1.50 14.48
C CYS A 43 -15.88 -2.42 15.39
N PHE A 44 -16.25 -2.52 16.66
CA PHE A 44 -15.59 -3.38 17.65
C PHE A 44 -16.23 -4.77 17.63
N SER A 45 -15.74 -5.66 16.76
CA SER A 45 -16.20 -7.05 16.72
C SER A 45 -15.84 -7.82 18.00
N TRP A 46 -16.55 -8.92 18.27
CA TRP A 46 -16.36 -9.86 19.39
C TRP A 46 -14.97 -10.54 19.45
N ARG A 47 -14.01 -10.13 18.61
CA ARG A 47 -12.68 -10.74 18.43
C ARG A 47 -11.50 -9.98 19.05
N LEU A 48 -11.75 -8.84 19.71
CA LEU A 48 -10.75 -8.25 20.60
C LEU A 48 -10.16 -9.20 21.67
N PRO A 49 -10.91 -10.20 22.19
CA PRO A 49 -10.33 -11.21 23.07
C PRO A 49 -9.20 -11.99 22.38
N THR A 50 -9.29 -12.29 21.09
CA THR A 50 -8.24 -13.04 20.36
C THR A 50 -6.93 -12.27 20.27
N ILE A 51 -6.98 -10.93 20.21
CA ILE A 51 -5.80 -10.06 20.22
C ILE A 51 -5.10 -10.08 21.59
N LEU A 52 -5.86 -10.18 22.68
CA LEU A 52 -5.32 -10.26 24.04
C LEU A 52 -4.94 -11.68 24.47
N VAL A 53 -5.70 -12.69 24.01
CA VAL A 53 -5.56 -14.10 24.38
C VAL A 53 -4.56 -14.82 23.49
N GLY A 54 -4.46 -14.48 22.20
CA GLY A 54 -3.53 -15.08 21.24
C GLY A 54 -2.07 -15.04 21.70
N PRO A 55 -1.54 -13.87 22.12
CA PRO A 55 -0.20 -13.77 22.68
C PRO A 55 -0.02 -14.65 23.92
N LEU A 56 -1.01 -14.71 24.82
CA LEU A 56 -0.96 -15.56 26.01
C LEU A 56 -0.91 -17.06 25.65
N VAL A 57 -1.67 -17.48 24.63
CA VAL A 57 -1.69 -18.87 24.14
C VAL A 57 -0.35 -19.26 23.52
N VAL A 58 0.26 -18.41 22.68
CA VAL A 58 1.60 -18.69 22.11
C VAL A 58 2.64 -18.75 23.20
N THR A 59 2.62 -17.80 24.13
CA THR A 59 3.52 -17.77 25.28
C THR A 59 3.42 -19.07 26.08
N ALA A 60 2.20 -19.53 26.36
CA ALA A 60 1.95 -20.78 27.08
C ALA A 60 2.43 -22.01 26.31
N LEU A 61 2.16 -22.10 25.00
CA LEU A 61 2.61 -23.22 24.15
C LEU A 61 4.13 -23.29 24.03
N VAL A 62 4.79 -22.14 23.87
CA VAL A 62 6.25 -22.03 23.76
C VAL A 62 6.91 -22.35 25.10
N TRP A 63 6.34 -21.85 26.20
CA TRP A 63 6.78 -22.22 27.54
C TRP A 63 6.66 -23.74 27.78
N LEU A 64 5.53 -24.35 27.43
CA LEU A 64 5.30 -25.79 27.52
C LEU A 64 6.29 -26.59 26.67
N ALA A 65 6.53 -26.16 25.42
CA ALA A 65 7.49 -26.79 24.53
C ALA A 65 8.93 -26.70 25.06
N LEU A 66 9.34 -25.53 25.55
CA LEU A 66 10.67 -25.33 26.16
C LEU A 66 10.84 -26.14 27.44
N ARG A 67 9.80 -26.22 28.29
CA ARG A 67 9.73 -27.11 29.47
C ARG A 67 9.90 -28.56 29.08
N ALA A 68 9.16 -29.04 28.07
CA ALA A 68 9.24 -30.42 27.59
C ALA A 68 10.63 -30.79 27.04
N THR A 69 11.41 -29.80 26.60
CA THR A 69 12.80 -29.99 26.14
C THR A 69 13.87 -29.91 27.23
N GLY A 70 13.50 -29.64 28.49
CA GLY A 70 14.42 -29.55 29.63
C GLY A 70 15.22 -28.25 29.70
N ALA A 71 14.70 -27.15 29.13
CA ALA A 71 15.39 -25.86 29.16
C ALA A 71 15.25 -25.17 30.54
N ASP A 72 16.37 -24.90 31.21
CA ASP A 72 16.43 -24.25 32.54
C ASP A 72 15.85 -22.82 32.58
N ARG A 73 15.58 -22.20 31.42
CA ARG A 73 15.15 -20.79 31.29
C ARG A 73 13.94 -20.60 30.39
N ALA A 74 13.01 -21.55 30.41
CA ALA A 74 11.80 -21.54 29.57
C ALA A 74 10.91 -20.29 29.75
N LEU A 75 10.82 -19.75 30.97
CA LEU A 75 9.92 -18.62 31.30
C LEU A 75 10.38 -17.28 30.73
N PRO A 76 11.64 -16.82 30.91
CA PRO A 76 12.12 -15.60 30.26
C PRO A 76 12.20 -15.72 28.72
N ALA A 77 12.50 -16.91 28.19
CA ALA A 77 12.47 -17.17 26.75
C ALA A 77 11.05 -17.06 26.16
N ALA A 78 10.05 -17.59 26.87
CA ALA A 78 8.65 -17.47 26.48
C ALA A 78 8.15 -16.02 26.60
N LEU A 79 8.57 -15.27 27.62
CA LEU A 79 8.18 -13.87 27.84
C LEU A 79 8.79 -12.93 26.79
N LEU A 80 10.04 -13.17 26.38
CA LEU A 80 10.67 -12.48 25.26
C LEU A 80 10.04 -12.87 23.91
N GLY A 81 9.72 -14.14 23.74
CA GLY A 81 8.92 -14.62 22.60
C GLY A 81 7.56 -13.92 22.55
N ALA A 82 6.88 -13.76 23.69
CA ALA A 82 5.59 -13.09 23.81
C ALA A 82 5.66 -11.62 23.40
N ILE A 83 6.64 -10.89 23.94
CA ILE A 83 6.90 -9.48 23.63
C ILE A 83 7.25 -9.32 22.15
N ALA A 84 7.98 -10.27 21.58
CA ALA A 84 8.35 -10.25 20.17
C ALA A 84 7.22 -10.69 19.23
N THR A 85 6.34 -11.61 19.64
CA THR A 85 5.11 -11.95 18.89
C THR A 85 4.05 -10.86 18.99
N ALA A 86 4.07 -10.08 20.07
CA ALA A 86 3.18 -8.95 20.27
C ALA A 86 3.60 -7.71 19.47
N ASP A 87 4.75 -7.75 18.77
CA ASP A 87 5.34 -6.70 17.95
C ASP A 87 4.96 -5.29 18.42
N ALA A 88 5.87 -4.65 19.17
CA ALA A 88 5.71 -3.24 19.53
C ALA A 88 5.46 -2.33 18.30
N VAL A 89 5.72 -2.80 17.07
CA VAL A 89 5.23 -2.18 15.81
C VAL A 89 3.71 -2.15 15.75
N LEU A 90 3.03 -3.31 15.87
CA LEU A 90 1.56 -3.42 15.78
C LEU A 90 0.86 -2.63 16.89
N LEU A 91 1.48 -2.61 18.08
CA LEU A 91 0.99 -1.85 19.23
C LEU A 91 1.27 -0.34 19.10
N HIS A 92 2.44 0.08 18.61
CA HIS A 92 2.77 1.48 18.35
C HIS A 92 1.94 2.05 17.20
N GLU A 93 1.67 1.24 16.18
CA GLU A 93 0.93 1.61 14.99
C GLU A 93 -0.58 1.72 15.21
N ALA A 94 -1.15 0.92 16.14
CA ALA A 94 -2.56 1.06 16.56
C ALA A 94 -2.90 2.44 17.18
N PHE A 95 -1.90 3.20 17.62
CA PHE A 95 -2.08 4.54 18.17
C PHE A 95 -1.79 5.68 17.18
N GLN A 96 -1.44 5.38 15.92
CA GLN A 96 -1.16 6.40 14.91
C GLN A 96 -2.41 6.78 14.11
N PRO A 97 -2.70 8.09 13.92
CA PRO A 97 -3.81 8.52 13.09
C PRO A 97 -3.57 8.17 11.61
N ARG A 98 -4.60 7.63 10.94
CA ARG A 98 -4.59 7.19 9.52
C ARG A 98 -3.63 6.04 9.21
N TRP A 99 -3.35 5.21 10.20
CA TRP A 99 -2.55 4.02 9.99
C TRP A 99 -3.32 2.97 9.17
N THR A 100 -2.57 2.29 8.30
CA THR A 100 -3.03 1.15 7.53
C THR A 100 -2.17 -0.08 7.83
N PRO A 101 -2.77 -1.25 8.06
CA PRO A 101 -2.03 -2.41 8.50
C PRO A 101 -1.09 -2.94 7.41
N PRO A 102 0.15 -3.33 7.77
CA PRO A 102 1.12 -3.87 6.81
C PRO A 102 0.58 -5.14 6.15
N PRO A 103 0.91 -5.42 4.88
CA PRO A 103 0.39 -6.60 4.19
C PRO A 103 0.69 -7.89 4.97
N ALA A 104 -0.24 -8.85 4.92
CA ALA A 104 -0.20 -10.05 5.76
C ALA A 104 1.14 -10.81 5.75
N TRP A 105 1.82 -10.86 4.60
CA TRP A 105 3.13 -11.51 4.46
C TRP A 105 4.22 -10.78 5.27
N LEU A 106 4.23 -9.45 5.26
CA LEU A 106 5.21 -8.63 5.97
C LEU A 106 4.99 -8.75 7.48
N ALA A 107 3.73 -8.71 7.89
CA ALA A 107 3.31 -8.92 9.28
C ALA A 107 3.72 -10.32 9.77
N ALA A 108 3.51 -11.36 8.97
CA ALA A 108 3.97 -12.72 9.26
C ALA A 108 5.51 -12.82 9.38
N CYS A 109 6.27 -12.14 8.51
CA CYS A 109 7.73 -12.12 8.58
C CYS A 109 8.25 -11.45 9.85
N LEU A 110 7.64 -10.35 10.28
CA LEU A 110 8.01 -9.63 11.51
C LEU A 110 7.77 -10.51 12.74
N GLY A 111 6.58 -11.11 12.85
CA GLY A 111 6.25 -12.03 13.94
C GLY A 111 7.18 -13.25 13.99
N ALA A 112 7.52 -13.83 12.83
CA ALA A 112 8.46 -14.96 12.75
C ALA A 112 9.90 -14.56 13.15
N ALA A 113 10.38 -13.40 12.72
CA ALA A 113 11.72 -12.90 13.04
C ALA A 113 11.85 -12.56 14.53
N GLY A 114 10.87 -11.85 15.10
CA GLY A 114 10.81 -11.53 16.52
C GLY A 114 10.81 -12.79 17.38
N PHE A 115 10.00 -13.78 17.00
CA PHE A 115 9.95 -15.06 17.71
C PHE A 115 11.29 -15.79 17.71
N THR A 116 11.92 -15.90 16.52
CA THR A 116 13.21 -16.58 16.36
C THR A 116 14.31 -15.91 17.19
N ALA A 117 14.35 -14.58 17.22
CA ALA A 117 15.28 -13.81 18.05
C ALA A 117 15.03 -14.05 19.55
N GLY A 118 13.77 -14.07 19.99
CA GLY A 118 13.40 -14.35 21.38
C GLY A 118 13.86 -15.73 21.87
N VAL A 119 13.67 -16.78 21.04
CA VAL A 119 14.14 -18.14 21.34
C VAL A 119 15.67 -18.20 21.43
N LEU A 120 16.39 -17.55 20.52
CA LEU A 120 17.86 -17.53 20.52
C LEU A 120 18.43 -16.84 21.77
N LEU A 121 17.86 -15.71 22.18
CA LEU A 121 18.29 -14.97 23.38
C LEU A 121 17.94 -15.71 24.69
N GLY A 122 16.80 -16.38 24.72
CA GLY A 122 16.38 -17.20 25.86
C GLY A 122 17.22 -18.47 26.04
N ALA A 123 17.69 -19.05 24.92
CA ALA A 123 18.58 -20.21 24.93
C ALA A 123 20.05 -19.83 25.21
N ALA A 124 20.45 -18.59 24.92
CA ALA A 124 21.78 -18.10 25.24
C ALA A 124 21.98 -18.03 26.77
N ARG A 125 23.10 -18.57 27.28
CA ARG A 125 23.49 -18.48 28.70
C ARG A 125 24.01 -17.09 29.07
N LEU A 126 23.31 -16.05 28.64
CA LEU A 126 23.64 -14.66 28.94
C LEU A 126 23.29 -14.32 30.40
N PRO A 127 23.99 -13.35 31.00
CA PRO A 127 23.58 -12.76 32.27
C PRO A 127 22.23 -12.04 32.11
N MET A 128 21.42 -12.01 33.18
CA MET A 128 20.09 -11.38 33.20
C MET A 128 20.09 -9.94 32.65
N ALA A 129 21.12 -9.15 32.97
CA ALA A 129 21.26 -7.79 32.47
C ALA A 129 21.41 -7.72 30.94
N ALA A 130 22.13 -8.68 30.33
CA ALA A 130 22.27 -8.76 28.88
C ALA A 130 20.98 -9.26 28.21
N GLN A 131 20.23 -10.15 28.86
CA GLN A 131 18.90 -10.58 28.38
C GLN A 131 17.90 -9.43 28.43
N ALA A 132 17.89 -8.66 29.53
CA ALA A 132 17.06 -7.46 29.67
C ALA A 132 17.46 -6.37 28.65
N GLY A 133 18.76 -6.13 28.45
CA GLY A 133 19.25 -5.21 27.43
C GLY A 133 18.84 -5.63 26.01
N ALA A 134 18.97 -6.91 25.68
CA ALA A 134 18.54 -7.44 24.38
C ALA A 134 17.02 -7.35 24.18
N ALA A 135 16.23 -7.54 25.25
CA ALA A 135 14.79 -7.34 25.24
C ALA A 135 14.40 -5.89 24.89
N VAL A 136 15.09 -4.94 25.53
CA VAL A 136 14.89 -3.51 25.28
C VAL A 136 15.30 -3.15 23.85
N VAL A 137 16.43 -3.66 23.36
CA VAL A 137 16.84 -3.43 21.96
C VAL A 137 15.82 -4.02 20.98
N LEU A 138 15.31 -5.22 21.23
CA LEU A 138 14.26 -5.83 20.40
C LEU A 138 12.96 -5.03 20.37
N LEU A 139 12.59 -4.37 21.48
CA LEU A 139 11.46 -3.44 21.53
C LEU A 139 11.69 -2.17 20.70
N LEU A 140 12.95 -1.76 20.50
CA LEU A 140 13.33 -0.56 19.75
C LEU A 140 13.51 -0.80 18.24
N VAL A 141 13.82 -2.03 17.81
CA VAL A 141 13.89 -2.41 16.38
C VAL A 141 12.63 -2.01 15.60
N PRO A 142 11.41 -2.29 16.09
CA PRO A 142 10.16 -1.75 15.58
C PRO A 142 10.18 -0.27 15.20
N VAL A 143 10.64 0.57 16.11
CA VAL A 143 10.67 2.03 15.96
C VAL A 143 11.71 2.45 14.90
N ALA A 144 12.85 1.76 14.87
CA ALA A 144 13.91 2.03 13.90
C ALA A 144 13.54 1.63 12.47
N VAL A 145 12.77 0.55 12.29
CA VAL A 145 12.40 0.01 10.96
C VAL A 145 11.05 0.58 10.47
N PHE A 146 10.28 1.25 11.35
CA PHE A 146 9.00 1.88 11.03
C PHE A 146 9.00 2.72 9.73
N PRO A 147 9.97 3.61 9.43
CA PRO A 147 9.93 4.39 8.19
C PRO A 147 9.99 3.52 6.93
N LEU A 148 10.76 2.43 6.99
CA LEU A 148 10.89 1.47 5.89
C LEU A 148 9.62 0.63 5.73
N LEU A 149 9.04 0.17 6.85
CA LEU A 149 7.76 -0.54 6.87
C LEU A 149 6.63 0.34 6.34
N HIS A 150 6.54 1.59 6.79
CA HIS A 150 5.53 2.53 6.35
C HIS A 150 5.61 2.78 4.83
N LYS A 151 6.83 2.94 4.30
CA LYS A 151 7.06 3.09 2.86
C LYS A 151 6.64 1.83 2.07
N ALA A 152 6.99 0.65 2.57
CA ALA A 152 6.63 -0.62 1.94
C ALA A 152 5.12 -0.88 1.97
N THR A 153 4.46 -0.62 3.11
CA THR A 153 3.02 -0.75 3.28
C THR A 153 2.28 0.19 2.33
N ARG A 154 2.58 1.49 2.33
CA ARG A 154 1.95 2.45 1.40
C ARG A 154 2.11 2.04 -0.06
N ARG A 155 3.28 1.54 -0.43
CA ARG A 155 3.54 1.06 -1.79
C ARG A 155 2.65 -0.14 -2.14
N SER A 156 2.56 -1.13 -1.24
CA SER A 156 1.70 -2.30 -1.43
C SER A 156 0.22 -1.90 -1.52
N GLU A 157 -0.23 -0.96 -0.71
CA GLU A 157 -1.61 -0.46 -0.74
C GLU A 157 -1.93 0.27 -2.04
N ARG A 158 -1.03 1.13 -2.51
CA ARG A 158 -1.16 1.80 -3.81
C ARG A 158 -1.22 0.79 -4.94
N ALA A 159 -0.32 -0.18 -4.96
CA ALA A 159 -0.32 -1.25 -5.97
C ALA A 159 -1.67 -2.00 -5.98
N GLN A 160 -2.21 -2.33 -4.79
CA GLN A 160 -3.52 -2.97 -4.69
C GLN A 160 -4.66 -2.04 -5.16
N ALA A 161 -4.60 -0.75 -4.84
CA ALA A 161 -5.59 0.23 -5.31
C ALA A 161 -5.57 0.38 -6.84
N PHE A 162 -4.39 0.45 -7.45
CA PHE A 162 -4.23 0.47 -8.90
C PHE A 162 -4.75 -0.82 -9.56
N ALA A 163 -4.44 -1.98 -8.98
CA ALA A 163 -4.91 -3.27 -9.50
C ALA A 163 -6.44 -3.41 -9.49
N GLN A 164 -7.13 -2.73 -8.56
CA GLN A 164 -8.58 -2.77 -8.43
C GLN A 164 -9.32 -1.75 -9.31
N LEU A 165 -8.60 -0.83 -9.95
CA LEU A 165 -9.21 0.29 -10.67
C LEU A 165 -9.91 -0.17 -11.97
N GLY A 166 -9.38 -1.21 -12.60
CA GLY A 166 -9.94 -1.81 -13.82
C GLY A 166 -9.86 -0.90 -15.05
N VAL A 167 -8.87 -0.02 -15.11
CA VAL A 167 -8.49 0.76 -16.29
C VAL A 167 -6.99 0.54 -16.54
N PRO A 168 -6.49 0.66 -17.78
CA PRO A 168 -5.07 0.50 -18.07
C PRO A 168 -4.26 1.58 -17.32
N LEU A 169 -3.15 1.18 -16.72
CA LEU A 169 -2.29 2.07 -15.95
C LEU A 169 -1.27 2.70 -16.87
N MET A 170 -1.59 3.88 -17.40
CA MET A 170 -0.79 4.54 -18.43
C MET A 170 0.19 5.55 -17.81
N VAL A 171 1.42 5.52 -18.31
CA VAL A 171 2.43 6.58 -18.12
C VAL A 171 2.98 6.99 -19.48
N ALA A 172 3.68 8.10 -19.58
CA ALA A 172 4.36 8.50 -20.81
C ALA A 172 5.88 8.36 -20.69
N GLU A 173 6.54 8.13 -21.81
CA GLU A 173 7.99 8.21 -21.96
C GLU A 173 8.36 9.51 -22.68
N VAL A 174 8.77 10.53 -21.92
CA VAL A 174 9.18 11.84 -22.46
C VAL A 174 10.47 12.30 -21.79
N ASP A 175 11.40 12.79 -22.60
CA ASP A 175 12.74 13.17 -22.15
C ASP A 175 12.72 14.23 -21.05
N GLY A 176 13.23 13.83 -19.89
CA GLY A 176 13.37 14.68 -18.70
C GLY A 176 12.13 14.73 -17.80
N TYR A 177 11.00 14.16 -18.21
CA TYR A 177 9.83 14.03 -17.35
C TYR A 177 9.91 12.75 -16.53
N ARG A 178 9.52 12.84 -15.26
CA ARG A 178 9.37 11.69 -14.37
C ARG A 178 8.02 11.74 -13.68
N VAL A 179 7.47 10.58 -13.37
CA VAL A 179 6.27 10.49 -12.53
C VAL A 179 6.60 11.05 -11.14
N THR A 180 5.78 12.00 -10.68
CA THR A 180 5.91 12.63 -9.36
C THR A 180 4.77 12.24 -8.43
N ALA A 181 3.60 11.95 -8.99
CA ALA A 181 2.45 11.46 -8.24
C ALA A 181 1.56 10.57 -9.12
N ALA A 182 0.85 9.65 -8.48
CA ALA A 182 -0.25 8.91 -9.07
C ALA A 182 -1.35 8.71 -8.03
N LEU A 183 -2.59 9.00 -8.40
CA LEU A 183 -3.76 8.90 -7.54
C LEU A 183 -4.86 8.11 -8.23
N THR A 184 -5.63 7.39 -7.43
CA THR A 184 -6.82 6.66 -7.87
C THR A 184 -8.06 7.29 -7.28
N ASP A 185 -9.08 7.45 -8.10
CA ASP A 185 -10.43 7.68 -7.65
C ASP A 185 -11.27 6.43 -7.90
N ARG A 186 -11.77 5.83 -6.82
CA ARG A 186 -12.50 4.55 -6.91
C ARG A 186 -13.95 4.72 -7.34
N SER A 187 -14.62 5.83 -7.01
CA SER A 187 -16.02 6.04 -7.43
C SER A 187 -16.09 6.19 -8.95
N ASP A 188 -15.14 6.91 -9.53
CA ASP A 188 -15.13 7.24 -10.96
C ASP A 188 -14.24 6.30 -11.79
N ARG A 189 -13.63 5.29 -11.15
CA ARG A 189 -12.64 4.37 -11.76
C ARG A 189 -11.56 5.12 -12.54
N ARG A 190 -11.07 6.22 -11.96
CA ARG A 190 -10.12 7.13 -12.60
C ARG A 190 -8.72 6.97 -12.05
N LEU A 191 -7.74 6.99 -12.95
CA LEU A 191 -6.32 7.16 -12.62
C LEU A 191 -5.89 8.57 -13.02
N SER A 192 -5.19 9.27 -12.13
CA SER A 192 -4.49 10.51 -12.46
C SER A 192 -3.00 10.32 -12.17
N VAL A 193 -2.15 10.60 -13.17
CA VAL A 193 -0.69 10.54 -13.07
C VAL A 193 -0.13 11.90 -13.39
N TRP A 194 0.72 12.44 -12.51
CA TRP A 194 1.44 13.68 -12.75
C TRP A 194 2.89 13.36 -13.10
N MET A 195 3.38 14.02 -14.14
CA MET A 195 4.75 13.91 -14.60
C MET A 195 5.38 15.29 -14.65
N SER A 196 6.57 15.45 -14.07
CA SER A 196 7.21 16.76 -13.95
C SER A 196 8.65 16.76 -14.46
N LYS A 197 9.06 17.91 -15.00
CA LYS A 197 10.40 18.25 -15.49
C LYS A 197 10.75 19.66 -15.00
N GLY A 198 11.44 19.76 -13.86
CA GLY A 198 11.61 21.04 -13.17
C GLY A 198 10.24 21.56 -12.70
N GLU A 199 9.92 22.79 -13.07
CA GLU A 199 8.62 23.44 -12.77
C GLU A 199 7.50 23.02 -13.74
N SER A 200 7.83 22.51 -14.93
CA SER A 200 6.84 22.04 -15.90
C SER A 200 6.22 20.73 -15.42
N SER A 201 4.89 20.64 -15.47
CA SER A 201 4.16 19.44 -15.08
C SER A 201 3.05 19.16 -16.09
N LEU A 202 2.96 17.92 -16.57
CA LEU A 202 1.83 17.44 -17.36
C LEU A 202 1.05 16.39 -16.56
N SER A 203 -0.23 16.25 -16.87
CA SER A 203 -1.07 15.24 -16.24
C SER A 203 -1.61 14.25 -17.27
N ILE A 204 -1.68 12.98 -16.86
CA ILE A 204 -2.27 11.89 -17.63
C ILE A 204 -3.44 11.38 -16.82
N VAL A 205 -4.65 11.50 -17.35
CA VAL A 205 -5.87 11.02 -16.69
C VAL A 205 -6.44 9.86 -17.51
N VAL A 206 -6.67 8.73 -16.88
CA VAL A 206 -7.27 7.55 -17.51
C VAL A 206 -8.62 7.28 -16.88
N VAL A 207 -9.65 7.16 -17.71
CA VAL A 207 -11.02 6.82 -17.30
C VAL A 207 -11.57 5.70 -18.18
N PRO A 208 -12.61 4.98 -17.73
CA PRO A 208 -13.35 4.08 -18.60
C PRO A 208 -13.86 4.82 -19.83
N LEU A 209 -13.87 4.18 -20.99
CA LEU A 209 -14.35 4.79 -22.23
C LEU A 209 -15.80 5.25 -22.03
N PRO A 210 -16.09 6.56 -22.15
CA PRO A 210 -17.44 7.06 -21.94
C PRO A 210 -18.44 6.40 -22.88
N VAL A 211 -19.63 6.07 -22.38
CA VAL A 211 -20.72 5.54 -23.20
C VAL A 211 -21.09 6.60 -24.23
N GLY A 212 -21.08 6.23 -25.52
CA GLY A 212 -21.40 7.15 -26.61
C GLY A 212 -20.21 7.93 -27.16
N PHE A 213 -18.99 7.73 -26.62
CA PHE A 213 -17.77 8.34 -27.17
C PHE A 213 -17.65 8.06 -28.68
N SER A 214 -17.78 9.11 -29.48
CA SER A 214 -17.90 9.05 -30.94
C SER A 214 -17.31 10.32 -31.57
N PRO A 215 -15.97 10.47 -31.53
CA PRO A 215 -15.31 11.63 -32.11
C PRO A 215 -15.54 11.70 -33.63
N PRO A 216 -15.64 12.90 -34.23
CA PRO A 216 -15.46 14.21 -33.61
C PRO A 216 -16.74 14.80 -32.98
N ALA A 217 -17.88 14.11 -33.09
CA ALA A 217 -19.18 14.61 -32.65
C ALA A 217 -19.34 14.59 -31.13
N ASP A 218 -18.79 13.57 -30.47
CA ASP A 218 -18.71 13.45 -29.02
C ASP A 218 -17.30 12.99 -28.61
N CYS A 219 -16.57 13.88 -27.93
CA CYS A 219 -15.20 13.67 -27.51
C CYS A 219 -15.07 13.45 -26.00
N GLY A 220 -16.18 13.10 -25.32
CA GLY A 220 -16.21 12.82 -23.88
C GLY A 220 -16.14 14.07 -22.99
N LEU A 221 -16.01 13.84 -21.69
CA LEU A 221 -15.95 14.88 -20.64
C LEU A 221 -14.69 15.75 -20.74
N THR A 222 -14.74 17.01 -20.29
CA THR A 222 -13.56 17.90 -20.10
C THR A 222 -12.72 17.51 -18.89
N ILE A 223 -11.52 18.07 -18.78
CA ILE A 223 -10.69 17.97 -17.58
C ILE A 223 -11.44 18.56 -16.36
N ASP A 224 -12.08 19.73 -16.52
CA ASP A 224 -12.90 20.34 -15.45
C ASP A 224 -14.11 19.47 -15.04
N ASP A 225 -14.76 18.81 -16.01
CA ASP A 225 -15.86 17.88 -15.75
C ASP A 225 -15.37 16.68 -14.93
N LEU A 226 -14.15 16.20 -15.22
CA LEU A 226 -13.54 15.11 -14.46
C LEU A 226 -13.27 15.57 -13.03
N TYR A 227 -12.60 16.70 -12.81
CA TYR A 227 -12.26 17.14 -11.46
C TYR A 227 -13.44 17.71 -10.67
N GLY A 228 -14.60 17.94 -11.31
CA GLY A 228 -15.79 18.50 -10.67
C GLY A 228 -15.65 20.00 -10.40
N ASP A 229 -14.70 20.66 -11.05
CA ASP A 229 -14.43 22.10 -10.91
C ASP A 229 -15.39 22.96 -11.74
N ARG A 230 -16.25 22.32 -12.54
CA ARG A 230 -17.27 23.02 -13.32
C ARG A 230 -18.32 23.67 -12.39
N PRO A 231 -18.56 24.98 -12.49
CA PRO A 231 -19.62 25.63 -11.73
C PRO A 231 -20.98 24.99 -12.08
N ALA A 232 -21.74 24.67 -11.03
CA ALA A 232 -23.03 24.00 -11.16
C ALA A 232 -23.97 24.76 -12.11
N GLY A 233 -24.46 24.06 -13.15
CA GLY A 233 -25.46 24.59 -14.08
C GLY A 233 -24.93 25.19 -15.38
N GLY A 234 -23.63 25.13 -15.67
CA GLY A 234 -23.13 25.45 -17.00
C GLY A 234 -23.61 24.44 -18.06
N PRO A 235 -24.11 24.86 -19.24
CA PRO A 235 -24.45 23.91 -20.31
C PRO A 235 -23.21 23.10 -20.70
N PRO A 236 -23.32 21.78 -21.00
CA PRO A 236 -22.18 21.00 -21.46
C PRO A 236 -21.57 21.69 -22.68
N ALA A 237 -20.27 21.93 -22.62
CA ALA A 237 -19.60 22.59 -23.73
C ALA A 237 -19.61 21.61 -24.90
N VAL A 238 -20.21 22.00 -26.03
CA VAL A 238 -20.10 21.20 -27.26
C VAL A 238 -18.67 21.35 -27.74
N LEU A 239 -17.84 20.36 -27.43
CA LEU A 239 -16.43 20.41 -27.74
C LEU A 239 -16.12 19.45 -28.88
N SER A 240 -15.97 20.01 -30.06
CA SER A 240 -15.41 19.31 -31.21
C SER A 240 -13.94 18.98 -30.95
N CYS A 241 -13.53 17.75 -31.28
CA CYS A 241 -12.12 17.37 -31.31
C CYS A 241 -11.66 17.09 -32.74
N ARG A 242 -10.37 17.28 -33.00
CA ARG A 242 -9.73 17.05 -34.29
C ARG A 242 -8.90 15.77 -34.23
N ALA A 243 -9.08 14.88 -35.21
CA ALA A 243 -8.25 13.69 -35.34
C ALA A 243 -6.80 14.04 -35.69
N VAL A 244 -5.87 13.39 -34.98
CA VAL A 244 -4.43 13.41 -35.28
C VAL A 244 -3.91 12.01 -35.62
N GLY A 245 -4.65 10.97 -35.23
CA GLY A 245 -4.37 9.58 -35.57
C GLY A 245 -5.61 8.67 -35.42
N PRO A 246 -5.49 7.36 -35.69
CA PRO A 246 -6.63 6.43 -35.68
C PRO A 246 -7.32 6.26 -34.32
N ASP A 247 -6.60 6.54 -33.23
CA ASP A 247 -7.12 6.49 -31.85
C ASP A 247 -6.66 7.71 -31.04
N HIS A 248 -6.39 8.82 -31.73
CA HIS A 248 -5.83 10.02 -31.13
C HIS A 248 -6.49 11.27 -31.70
N TRP A 249 -7.03 12.08 -30.80
CA TRP A 249 -7.67 13.35 -31.09
C TRP A 249 -7.07 14.45 -30.20
N VAL A 250 -7.25 15.70 -30.62
CA VAL A 250 -6.92 16.88 -29.83
C VAL A 250 -8.18 17.71 -29.66
N ARG A 251 -8.41 18.18 -28.43
CA ARG A 251 -9.49 19.07 -28.06
C ARG A 251 -8.91 20.31 -27.40
N THR A 252 -9.46 21.47 -27.73
CA THR A 252 -9.09 22.72 -27.08
C THR A 252 -9.98 22.93 -25.87
N GLU A 253 -9.37 23.14 -24.71
CA GLU A 253 -10.05 23.42 -23.43
C GLU A 253 -9.43 24.70 -22.86
N GLY A 254 -10.19 25.79 -22.80
CA GLY A 254 -9.60 27.11 -22.53
C GLY A 254 -8.58 27.50 -23.61
N GLU A 255 -7.34 27.76 -23.19
CA GLU A 255 -6.21 28.05 -24.09
C GLU A 255 -5.37 26.80 -24.40
N ASP A 256 -5.67 25.67 -23.74
CA ASP A 256 -4.86 24.47 -23.75
C ASP A 256 -5.32 23.45 -24.79
N GLN A 257 -4.35 22.65 -25.28
CA GLN A 257 -4.62 21.53 -26.17
C GLN A 257 -4.49 20.21 -25.40
N VAL A 258 -5.65 19.63 -25.08
CA VAL A 258 -5.74 18.33 -24.42
C VAL A 258 -5.74 17.23 -25.48
N HIS A 259 -4.86 16.25 -25.31
CA HIS A 259 -4.77 15.10 -26.19
C HIS A 259 -5.66 13.97 -25.64
N LEU A 260 -6.55 13.46 -26.48
CA LEU A 260 -7.47 12.37 -26.18
C LEU A 260 -7.00 11.12 -26.92
N VAL A 261 -6.65 10.07 -26.17
CA VAL A 261 -6.09 8.84 -26.74
C VAL A 261 -6.93 7.65 -26.28
N ARG A 262 -7.50 6.92 -27.24
CA ARG A 262 -8.23 5.69 -26.93
C ARG A 262 -7.25 4.54 -26.72
N ARG A 263 -7.48 3.77 -25.65
CA ARG A 263 -6.74 2.54 -25.33
C ARG A 263 -7.73 1.47 -24.89
N ASN A 264 -8.06 0.56 -25.81
CA ASN A 264 -9.06 -0.48 -25.59
C ASN A 264 -10.42 0.10 -25.15
N ASP A 265 -10.82 -0.21 -23.91
CA ASP A 265 -12.03 0.20 -23.22
C ASP A 265 -11.82 1.41 -22.29
N ALA A 266 -10.73 2.15 -22.48
CA ALA A 266 -10.40 3.35 -21.72
C ALA A 266 -10.10 4.55 -22.64
N LEU A 267 -10.31 5.74 -22.07
CA LEU A 267 -9.93 7.02 -22.66
C LEU A 267 -8.84 7.66 -21.79
N VAL A 268 -7.73 8.03 -22.43
CA VAL A 268 -6.59 8.69 -21.81
C VAL A 268 -6.58 10.15 -22.23
N TYR A 269 -6.56 11.04 -21.26
CA TYR A 269 -6.37 12.46 -21.42
C TYR A 269 -4.91 12.77 -21.10
N VAL A 270 -4.23 13.48 -21.99
CA VAL A 270 -2.93 14.08 -21.69
C VAL A 270 -3.13 15.57 -21.71
N ASP A 271 -3.09 16.14 -20.52
CA ASP A 271 -3.41 17.52 -20.22
C ASP A 271 -2.12 18.30 -19.95
N PRO A 272 -1.86 19.39 -20.69
CA PRO A 272 -0.75 20.27 -20.38
C PRO A 272 -1.03 20.96 -19.04
N GLY A 273 -0.12 20.83 -18.08
CA GLY A 273 -0.08 21.81 -17.00
C GLY A 273 0.58 23.10 -17.46
N ALA A 274 0.74 24.04 -16.52
CA ALA A 274 1.33 25.33 -16.80
C ALA A 274 2.71 25.23 -17.45
N ASP A 275 2.94 26.04 -18.48
CA ASP A 275 4.23 26.21 -19.16
C ASP A 275 4.84 24.93 -19.77
N VAL A 276 4.01 23.93 -20.10
CA VAL A 276 4.45 22.72 -20.81
C VAL A 276 4.48 22.97 -22.32
N PRO A 277 5.62 22.74 -23.01
CA PRO A 277 5.68 22.85 -24.46
C PRO A 277 4.71 21.86 -25.15
N ALA A 278 3.91 22.33 -26.11
CA ALA A 278 2.95 21.49 -26.83
C ALA A 278 3.59 20.25 -27.50
N ALA A 279 4.87 20.35 -27.89
CA ALA A 279 5.63 19.22 -28.43
C ALA A 279 5.85 18.10 -27.40
N ASP A 280 6.07 18.45 -26.12
CA ASP A 280 6.24 17.48 -25.03
C ASP A 280 4.91 16.77 -24.76
N VAL A 281 3.79 17.49 -24.78
CA VAL A 281 2.43 16.93 -24.61
C VAL A 281 2.07 15.98 -25.75
N ALA A 282 2.37 16.37 -26.99
CA ALA A 282 2.16 15.53 -28.15
C ALA A 282 3.03 14.26 -28.11
N THR A 283 4.27 14.40 -27.68
CA THR A 283 5.19 13.27 -27.46
C THR A 283 4.65 12.35 -26.36
N ALA A 284 4.18 12.91 -25.24
CA ALA A 284 3.58 12.15 -24.15
C ALA A 284 2.38 11.32 -24.63
N ALA A 285 1.47 11.93 -25.40
CA ALA A 285 0.31 11.27 -25.97
C ALA A 285 0.67 10.17 -26.98
N ALA A 286 1.74 10.36 -27.76
CA ALA A 286 2.21 9.38 -28.74
C ALA A 286 2.93 8.19 -28.07
N HIS A 287 3.64 8.42 -26.96
CA HIS A 287 4.48 7.45 -26.27
C HIS A 287 3.90 7.04 -24.90
N LEU A 288 2.60 6.72 -24.89
CA LEU A 288 1.93 6.15 -23.73
C LEU A 288 2.27 4.66 -23.59
N THR A 289 2.83 4.30 -22.44
CA THR A 289 3.20 2.94 -22.06
C THR A 289 2.32 2.46 -20.91
N GLU A 290 1.77 1.26 -21.03
CA GLU A 290 1.06 0.60 -19.93
C GLU A 290 2.07 -0.02 -18.95
N VAL A 291 1.85 0.20 -17.65
CA VAL A 291 2.72 -0.32 -16.57
C VAL A 291 1.94 -1.22 -15.62
N THR A 292 2.65 -2.09 -14.92
CA THR A 292 2.04 -2.92 -13.88
C THR A 292 1.69 -2.07 -12.64
N PRO A 293 0.72 -2.52 -11.81
CA PRO A 293 0.38 -1.84 -10.56
C PRO A 293 1.59 -1.63 -9.64
N ASP A 294 2.46 -2.65 -9.53
CA ASP A 294 3.69 -2.57 -8.74
C ASP A 294 4.66 -1.52 -9.29
N ARG A 295 4.79 -1.42 -10.62
CA ARG A 295 5.67 -0.46 -11.26
C ARG A 295 5.16 0.97 -11.10
N LEU A 296 3.85 1.20 -11.24
CA LEU A 296 3.28 2.52 -10.98
C LEU A 296 3.43 2.93 -9.52
N ALA A 297 3.24 1.99 -8.60
CA ALA A 297 3.45 2.23 -7.17
C ALA A 297 4.92 2.50 -6.83
N GLU A 298 5.90 1.96 -7.57
CA GLU A 298 7.31 2.37 -7.46
C GLU A 298 7.53 3.81 -7.89
N LEU A 299 7.00 4.17 -9.05
CA LEU A 299 7.20 5.47 -9.67
C LEU A 299 6.55 6.61 -8.89
N ALA A 300 5.43 6.34 -8.22
CA ALA A 300 4.65 7.33 -7.47
C ALA A 300 5.12 7.58 -6.01
N VAL A 301 6.21 6.94 -5.57
CA VAL A 301 6.75 7.12 -4.21
C VAL A 301 7.87 8.17 -4.26
N ALA A 302 7.45 9.44 -4.32
CA ALA A 302 8.26 10.58 -3.92
C ALA A 302 8.03 10.90 -2.44
#